data_AF-A0A7V9L8W8-F1
#
_entry.id   AF-A0A7V9L8W8-F1
#
_cell.length_a   1.000
_cell.length_b   1.000
_cell.length_c   1.000
_cell.angle_alpha   90.00
_cell.angle_beta   90.00
_cell.angle_gamma   90.00
#
_symmetry.space_group_name_H-M   'P 1'
#
loop_
_entity.id
_entity.type
_entity.pdbx_description
1 polymer ?
#
loop_
_entity_poly.entity_id
_entity_poly.type
_entity_poly.pdbx_seq_one_letter_code
_entity_poly.pdbx_strand_id
1 'polypeptide(L)'
;MRNLVLVLVAACSGGSKPAPESPSAGSMLDCTKVADHVAATVAANKPRPGTTQAAVKDLVSTRCTADAWTDETKQCLNAITTIAEGRACAAKMTDEQRAAIKTQAKALRKDASPPVAGNDESHWIEHVVEEPGDAPPRPQKP
;
A
#
# COMPACT_ATOMS: atom_id res chain seq x y z
N MET A 1 -72.47 -30.21 18.66
CA MET A 1 -71.82 -28.91 18.91
C MET A 1 -70.56 -28.91 18.05
N ARG A 2 -70.50 -28.52 16.77
CA ARG A 2 -70.87 -27.29 16.05
C ARG A 2 -70.32 -26.03 16.72
N ASN A 3 -69.01 -25.78 16.53
CA ASN A 3 -68.48 -24.43 16.47
C ASN A 3 -67.62 -24.27 15.21
N LEU A 4 -68.02 -23.27 14.43
CA LEU A 4 -67.54 -22.84 13.13
C LEU A 4 -66.49 -21.72 13.32
N VAL A 5 -65.49 -21.68 12.42
CA VAL A 5 -64.93 -20.47 11.75
C VAL A 5 -64.05 -19.57 12.65
N LEU A 6 -62.82 -19.22 12.28
CA LEU A 6 -62.50 -18.21 11.26
C LEU A 6 -61.13 -18.44 10.61
N VAL A 7 -61.18 -18.69 9.30
CA VAL A 7 -60.11 -18.48 8.33
C VAL A 7 -59.85 -16.97 8.23
N LEU A 8 -58.61 -16.53 8.46
CA LEU A 8 -58.16 -15.18 8.09
C LEU A 8 -57.11 -15.31 6.98
N VAL A 9 -57.62 -15.33 5.75
CA VAL A 9 -56.86 -15.00 4.55
C VAL A 9 -56.66 -13.48 4.57
N ALA A 10 -55.45 -13.03 4.90
CA ALA A 10 -55.01 -11.69 4.54
C ALA A 10 -54.45 -11.77 3.11
N ALA A 11 -55.31 -11.39 2.17
CA ALA A 11 -54.96 -11.22 0.77
C ALA A 11 -53.90 -10.12 0.60
N CYS A 12 -52.97 -10.37 -0.33
CA CYS A 12 -52.04 -9.39 -0.87
C CYS A 12 -52.74 -8.09 -1.29
N SER A 13 -52.29 -6.96 -0.77
CA SER A 13 -52.37 -5.69 -1.47
C SER A 13 -51.30 -4.76 -0.93
N GLY A 14 -50.23 -4.55 -1.70
CA GLY A 14 -49.11 -3.73 -1.28
C GLY A 14 -47.93 -3.86 -2.22
N GLY A 15 -48.16 -3.59 -3.51
CA GLY A 15 -47.08 -3.38 -4.45
C GLY A 15 -46.21 -2.21 -3.99
N SER A 16 -45.01 -2.51 -3.50
CA SER A 16 -43.87 -1.61 -3.56
C SER A 16 -42.82 -2.35 -4.35
N LYS A 17 -42.71 -1.94 -5.61
CA LYS A 17 -41.54 -1.96 -6.50
C LYS A 17 -40.38 -2.82 -5.95
N PRO A 18 -39.90 -3.85 -6.67
CA PRO A 18 -38.61 -4.44 -6.35
C PRO A 18 -37.65 -3.29 -6.12
N ALA A 19 -37.08 -3.21 -4.91
CA ALA A 19 -35.91 -2.36 -4.72
C ALA A 19 -35.01 -2.70 -5.90
N PRO A 20 -34.53 -1.71 -6.69
CA PRO A 20 -33.59 -2.03 -7.74
C PRO A 20 -32.54 -2.89 -7.08
N GLU A 21 -32.40 -4.12 -7.56
CA GLU A 21 -31.26 -4.95 -7.25
C GLU A 21 -30.08 -4.01 -7.49
N SER A 22 -29.49 -3.52 -6.40
CA SER A 22 -28.18 -2.90 -6.51
C SER A 22 -27.39 -3.95 -7.26
N PRO A 23 -26.75 -3.60 -8.39
CA PRO A 23 -26.05 -4.58 -9.16
C PRO A 23 -25.05 -5.21 -8.21
N SER A 24 -25.37 -6.40 -7.70
CA SER A 24 -24.39 -7.39 -7.26
C SER A 24 -23.82 -7.96 -8.56
N ALA A 25 -23.31 -7.05 -9.39
CA ALA A 25 -22.48 -7.35 -10.52
C ALA A 25 -21.14 -7.64 -9.89
N GLY A 26 -20.98 -8.90 -9.51
CA GLY A 26 -19.72 -9.51 -9.19
C GLY A 26 -18.75 -9.25 -10.33
N SER A 27 -18.08 -8.11 -10.28
CA SER A 27 -16.67 -8.09 -10.63
C SER A 27 -15.99 -8.69 -9.42
N MET A 28 -15.76 -10.01 -9.46
CA MET A 28 -14.71 -10.64 -8.66
C MET A 28 -13.40 -9.97 -9.11
N LEU A 29 -13.11 -8.80 -8.56
CA LEU A 29 -11.90 -8.07 -8.86
C LEU A 29 -10.74 -8.97 -8.42
N ASP A 30 -9.91 -9.36 -9.39
CA ASP A 30 -8.73 -10.15 -9.09
C ASP A 30 -7.73 -9.32 -8.28
N CYS A 31 -7.02 -9.97 -7.35
CA CYS A 31 -6.02 -9.31 -6.53
C CYS A 31 -4.91 -8.65 -7.36
N THR A 32 -4.59 -9.21 -8.53
CA THR A 32 -3.64 -8.63 -9.49
C THR A 32 -4.14 -7.29 -10.01
N LYS A 33 -5.42 -7.18 -10.37
CA LYS A 33 -6.00 -5.94 -10.89
C LYS A 33 -6.04 -4.85 -9.83
N VAL A 34 -6.43 -5.20 -8.61
CA VAL A 34 -6.38 -4.28 -7.47
C VAL A 34 -4.94 -3.83 -7.21
N ALA A 35 -3.99 -4.75 -7.22
CA ALA A 35 -2.58 -4.45 -7.01
C ALA A 35 -1.99 -3.54 -8.09
N ASP A 36 -2.31 -3.81 -9.36
CA ASP A 36 -1.91 -2.97 -10.50
C ASP A 36 -2.42 -1.55 -10.35
N HIS A 37 -3.70 -1.40 -10.03
CA HIS A 37 -4.32 -0.09 -9.82
C HIS A 37 -3.68 0.67 -8.67
N VAL A 38 -3.56 0.06 -7.49
CA VAL A 38 -2.95 0.70 -6.31
C VAL A 38 -1.49 1.08 -6.58
N ALA A 39 -0.72 0.21 -7.23
CA ALA A 39 0.67 0.49 -7.57
C ALA A 39 0.79 1.67 -8.54
N ALA A 40 -0.06 1.75 -9.56
CA ALA A 40 -0.13 2.87 -10.49
C ALA A 40 -0.53 4.18 -9.77
N THR A 41 -1.52 4.13 -8.88
CA THR A 41 -1.92 5.30 -8.07
C THR A 41 -0.77 5.79 -7.21
N VAL A 42 -0.02 4.90 -6.54
CA VAL A 42 1.13 5.28 -5.72
C VAL A 42 2.24 5.89 -6.57
N ALA A 43 2.53 5.32 -7.74
CA ALA A 43 3.52 5.85 -8.68
C ALA A 43 3.12 7.24 -9.21
N ALA A 44 1.83 7.51 -9.42
CA ALA A 44 1.33 8.82 -9.85
C ALA A 44 1.36 9.89 -8.73
N ASN A 45 1.26 9.50 -7.46
CA ASN A 45 1.10 10.41 -6.32
C ASN A 45 2.43 10.74 -5.59
N LYS A 46 3.53 10.87 -6.35
CA LYS A 46 4.92 11.00 -5.88
C LYS A 46 5.39 9.76 -5.10
N PRO A 47 6.07 8.80 -5.77
CA PRO A 47 6.61 7.64 -5.09
C PRO A 47 7.65 8.08 -4.06
N ARG A 48 7.63 7.43 -2.90
CA ARG A 48 8.67 7.66 -1.89
C ARG A 48 9.99 7.06 -2.40
N PRO A 49 11.15 7.67 -2.08
CA PRO A 49 12.46 7.10 -2.40
C PRO A 49 12.55 5.64 -1.94
N GLY A 50 13.07 4.79 -2.82
CA GLY A 50 13.21 3.35 -2.58
C GLY A 50 11.94 2.51 -2.81
N THR A 51 10.76 3.10 -2.91
CA THR A 51 9.54 2.32 -3.19
C THR A 51 9.31 2.21 -4.69
N THR A 52 9.48 1.02 -5.27
CA THR A 52 9.17 0.77 -6.68
C THR A 52 7.71 0.39 -6.88
N GLN A 53 7.16 0.67 -8.06
CA GLN A 53 5.79 0.25 -8.42
C GLN A 53 5.62 -1.26 -8.30
N ALA A 54 6.62 -2.04 -8.74
CA ALA A 54 6.61 -3.50 -8.63
C ALA A 54 6.52 -3.98 -7.17
N ALA A 55 7.27 -3.36 -6.25
CA ALA A 55 7.21 -3.71 -4.84
C ALA A 55 5.85 -3.40 -4.20
N VAL A 56 5.19 -2.30 -4.62
CA VAL A 56 3.83 -1.99 -4.16
C VAL A 56 2.83 -3.00 -4.71
N LYS A 57 2.92 -3.34 -6.00
CA LYS A 57 2.07 -4.35 -6.63
C LYS A 57 2.19 -5.69 -5.90
N ASP A 58 3.41 -6.14 -5.66
CA ASP A 58 3.66 -7.43 -4.99
C ASP A 58 3.08 -7.47 -3.57
N LEU A 59 3.30 -6.41 -2.78
CA LEU A 59 2.73 -6.29 -1.44
C LEU A 59 1.20 -6.37 -1.47
N VAL A 60 0.55 -5.59 -2.34
CA VAL A 60 -0.91 -5.52 -2.40
C VAL A 60 -1.50 -6.85 -2.88
N SER A 61 -0.90 -7.48 -3.90
CA SER A 61 -1.34 -8.77 -4.41
C SER A 61 -1.22 -9.87 -3.35
N THR A 62 -0.06 -9.92 -2.67
CA THR A 62 0.21 -10.86 -1.59
C THR A 62 -0.79 -10.72 -0.46
N ARG A 63 -1.02 -9.49 0.03
CA ARG A 63 -1.96 -9.26 1.14
C ARG A 63 -3.40 -9.53 0.73
N CYS A 64 -3.81 -9.08 -0.46
CA CYS A 64 -5.15 -9.34 -0.98
C CYS A 64 -5.48 -10.84 -1.00
N THR A 65 -4.51 -11.66 -1.43
CA THR A 65 -4.68 -13.11 -1.53
C THR A 65 -4.60 -13.79 -0.16
N ALA A 66 -3.54 -13.51 0.61
CA ALA A 66 -3.28 -14.15 1.89
C ALA A 66 -4.34 -13.81 2.94
N ASP A 67 -4.84 -12.57 2.90
CA ASP A 67 -5.81 -12.07 3.86
C ASP A 67 -7.25 -12.21 3.36
N ALA A 68 -7.47 -12.78 2.17
CA ALA A 68 -8.76 -12.98 1.52
C ALA A 68 -9.66 -11.72 1.58
N TRP A 69 -9.17 -10.59 1.05
CA TRP A 69 -9.90 -9.33 1.11
C TRP A 69 -11.31 -9.47 0.53
N THR A 70 -12.27 -8.82 1.18
CA THR A 70 -13.66 -8.80 0.72
C THR A 70 -13.77 -8.07 -0.62
N ASP A 71 -14.79 -8.42 -1.41
CA ASP A 71 -15.03 -7.73 -2.68
C ASP A 71 -15.30 -6.24 -2.48
N GLU A 72 -15.93 -5.85 -1.38
CA GLU A 72 -16.10 -4.45 -0.98
C GLU A 72 -14.75 -3.73 -0.84
N THR A 73 -13.78 -4.36 -0.18
CA THR A 73 -12.44 -3.81 0.00
C THR A 73 -11.71 -3.69 -1.34
N LYS A 74 -11.79 -4.73 -2.17
CA LYS A 74 -11.18 -4.74 -3.51
C LYS A 74 -11.79 -3.66 -4.42
N GLN A 75 -13.11 -3.51 -4.41
CA GLN A 75 -13.81 -2.47 -5.16
C GLN A 75 -13.41 -1.07 -4.69
N CYS A 76 -13.36 -0.85 -3.37
CA CYS A 76 -12.92 0.42 -2.81
C CYS A 76 -11.50 0.75 -3.28
N LEU A 77 -10.55 -0.20 -3.15
CA LEU A 77 -9.17 0.00 -3.55
C LEU A 77 -8.99 0.18 -5.06
N ASN A 78 -9.81 -0.48 -5.89
CA ASN A 78 -9.77 -0.32 -7.34
C ASN A 78 -10.37 1.02 -7.81
N ALA A 79 -11.05 1.76 -6.94
CA ALA A 79 -11.67 3.05 -7.25
C ALA A 79 -10.84 4.26 -6.79
N ILE A 80 -9.74 4.04 -6.06
CA ILE A 80 -8.96 5.14 -5.48
C ILE A 80 -8.23 5.93 -6.57
N THR A 81 -8.07 7.23 -6.34
CA THR A 81 -7.26 8.13 -7.16
C THR A 81 -6.10 8.74 -6.35
N THR A 82 -6.22 8.71 -5.02
CA THR A 82 -5.22 9.22 -4.08
C THR A 82 -4.81 8.19 -3.04
N ILE A 83 -3.63 8.41 -2.45
CA ILE A 83 -3.15 7.58 -1.33
C ILE A 83 -4.05 7.74 -0.09
N ALA A 84 -4.68 8.91 0.09
CA ALA A 84 -5.57 9.15 1.22
C ALA A 84 -6.85 8.30 1.12
N GLU A 85 -7.43 8.18 -0.07
CA GLU A 85 -8.56 7.28 -0.33
C GLU A 85 -8.17 5.81 -0.09
N GLY A 86 -6.96 5.41 -0.48
CA GLY A 86 -6.43 4.08 -0.14
C GLY A 86 -6.43 3.79 1.36
N ARG A 87 -6.11 4.79 2.20
CA ARG A 87 -6.20 4.65 3.67
C ARG A 87 -7.63 4.56 4.17
N ALA A 88 -8.55 5.29 3.56
CA ALA A 88 -9.97 5.19 3.88
C ALA A 88 -10.52 3.79 3.54
N CYS A 89 -10.13 3.22 2.40
CA CYS A 89 -10.48 1.84 2.05
C CYS A 89 -9.89 0.82 3.02
N ALA A 90 -8.66 1.02 3.49
CA ALA A 90 -8.05 0.14 4.47
C ALA A 90 -8.84 0.07 5.78
N ALA A 91 -9.65 1.09 6.13
CA ALA A 91 -10.50 1.05 7.32
C ALA A 91 -11.60 -0.04 7.27
N LYS A 92 -11.89 -0.60 6.07
CA LYS A 92 -12.80 -1.73 5.88
C LYS A 92 -12.16 -3.09 6.18
N MET A 93 -10.84 -3.13 6.30
CA MET A 93 -10.07 -4.32 6.65
C MET A 93 -10.06 -4.53 8.17
N THR A 94 -9.75 -5.75 8.61
CA THR A 94 -9.51 -6.00 10.05
C THR A 94 -8.22 -5.36 10.53
N ASP A 95 -8.07 -5.26 11.84
CA ASP A 95 -6.89 -4.68 12.48
C ASP A 95 -5.62 -5.47 12.13
N GLU A 96 -5.74 -6.81 12.07
CA GLU A 96 -4.66 -7.73 11.72
C GLU A 96 -4.19 -7.51 10.27
N GLN A 97 -5.13 -7.36 9.34
CA GLN A 97 -4.83 -7.11 7.92
C GLN A 97 -4.10 -5.77 7.74
N ARG A 98 -4.57 -4.71 8.42
CA ARG A 98 -3.90 -3.40 8.41
C ARG A 98 -2.51 -3.47 9.03
N ALA A 99 -2.34 -4.23 10.11
CA ALA A 99 -1.05 -4.43 10.76
C ALA A 99 -0.07 -5.19 9.86
N ALA A 100 -0.53 -6.22 9.13
CA ALA A 100 0.26 -6.97 8.17
C ALA A 100 0.76 -6.09 7.01
N ILE A 101 -0.13 -5.29 6.42
CA ILE A 101 0.22 -4.30 5.39
C ILE A 101 1.28 -3.33 5.91
N LYS A 102 1.08 -2.77 7.11
CA LYS A 102 2.02 -1.81 7.71
C LYS A 102 3.40 -2.44 7.95
N THR A 103 3.43 -3.68 8.40
CA THR A 103 4.69 -4.41 8.67
C THR A 103 5.45 -4.66 7.38
N GLN A 104 4.80 -5.17 6.33
CA GLN A 104 5.44 -5.38 5.04
C GLN A 104 5.86 -4.07 4.38
N ALA A 105 5.03 -3.02 4.45
CA ALA A 105 5.39 -1.72 3.90
C ALA A 105 6.58 -1.08 4.63
N LYS A 106 6.80 -1.42 5.91
CA LYS A 106 8.01 -1.02 6.65
C LYS A 106 9.24 -1.79 6.17
N ALA A 107 9.11 -3.09 5.89
CA ALA A 107 10.20 -3.90 5.34
C ALA A 107 10.67 -3.36 3.99
N LEU A 108 9.72 -3.06 3.08
CA LEU A 108 10.04 -2.44 1.78
C LEU A 108 10.87 -1.14 1.91
N ARG A 109 10.66 -0.36 2.97
CA ARG A 109 11.45 0.87 3.22
C ARG A 109 12.85 0.59 3.74
N LYS A 110 12.99 -0.44 4.58
CA LYS A 110 14.28 -0.86 5.12
C LYS A 110 15.16 -1.36 3.98
N ASP A 111 14.59 -2.18 3.10
CA ASP A 111 15.33 -2.82 2.01
C ASP A 111 15.67 -1.84 0.88
N ALA A 112 14.90 -0.75 0.76
CA ALA A 112 15.12 0.24 -0.26
C ALA A 112 15.89 1.50 0.18
N SER A 113 16.21 1.59 1.47
CA SER A 113 17.33 2.43 1.86
C SER A 113 18.59 1.69 1.43
N PRO A 114 19.47 2.25 0.57
CA PRO A 114 20.76 1.62 0.38
C PRO A 114 21.39 1.45 1.78
N PRO A 115 22.22 0.42 2.03
CA PRO A 115 23.15 0.53 3.14
C PRO A 115 23.79 1.90 2.95
N VAL A 116 23.80 2.71 4.00
CA VAL A 116 24.72 3.83 4.05
C VAL A 116 26.07 3.13 3.96
N ALA A 117 26.55 2.91 2.73
CA ALA A 117 27.93 2.61 2.44
C ALA A 117 28.63 3.68 3.23
N GLY A 118 29.43 3.23 4.19
CA GLY A 118 30.07 4.09 5.15
C GLY A 118 30.61 5.30 4.42
N ASN A 119 30.60 6.43 5.10
CA ASN A 119 31.74 7.30 4.96
C ASN A 119 32.98 6.43 5.22
N ASP A 120 33.50 5.82 4.17
CA ASP A 120 34.89 5.44 3.97
C ASP A 120 35.69 6.74 3.74
N GLU A 121 35.38 7.74 4.56
CA GLU A 121 36.13 8.98 4.74
C GLU A 121 37.22 8.72 5.79
N SER A 122 37.80 7.52 5.75
CA SER A 122 38.92 7.09 6.58
C SER A 122 40.08 6.53 5.75
N HIS A 123 39.94 6.44 4.42
CA HIS A 123 41.05 6.09 3.52
C HIS A 123 41.96 7.29 3.14
N TRP A 124 41.66 8.53 3.55
CA TRP A 124 42.55 9.68 3.29
C TRP A 124 43.29 10.23 4.52
N ILE A 125 43.02 9.74 5.74
CA ILE A 125 43.75 10.12 6.96
C ILE A 125 44.90 9.12 7.25
N GLU A 126 45.64 8.74 6.21
CA GLU A 126 46.95 8.06 6.35
C GLU A 126 48.08 8.78 5.60
N HIS A 127 47.82 9.97 5.05
CA HIS A 127 48.86 10.79 4.38
C HIS A 127 49.08 12.18 4.98
N VAL A 128 48.54 12.47 6.17
CA VAL A 128 48.78 13.74 6.86
C VAL A 128 49.20 13.46 8.29
N VAL A 129 50.50 13.18 8.46
CA VAL A 129 51.38 13.40 9.63
C VAL A 129 52.48 12.32 9.62
N GLU A 130 53.59 12.60 8.92
CA GLU A 130 54.96 12.60 9.50
C GLU A 130 55.97 13.14 8.45
N GLU A 131 56.47 14.35 8.74
CA GLU A 131 57.65 15.06 8.18
C GLU A 131 58.98 14.30 8.46
N PRO A 132 60.22 14.69 8.02
CA PRO A 132 60.68 15.99 7.47
C PRO A 132 61.72 15.93 6.31
N GLY A 133 61.92 17.09 5.65
CA GLY A 133 63.26 17.57 5.28
C GLY A 133 63.91 17.11 3.97
N ASP A 134 63.65 17.83 2.87
CA ASP A 134 64.70 18.27 1.92
C ASP A 134 64.09 19.27 0.92
N ALA A 135 64.10 20.56 1.23
CA ALA A 135 63.77 21.60 0.26
C ALA A 135 64.79 22.73 0.37
N PRO A 136 65.56 23.01 -0.70
CA PRO A 136 66.55 24.09 -0.67
C PRO A 136 65.88 25.47 -0.57
N PRO A 137 66.55 26.46 0.05
CA PRO A 137 65.97 27.79 0.24
C PRO A 137 65.71 28.49 -1.10
N ARG A 138 64.49 29.03 -1.26
CA ARG A 138 64.16 29.91 -2.39
C ARG A 138 64.87 31.25 -2.22
N PRO A 139 65.38 31.85 -3.30
CA PRO A 139 66.02 33.17 -3.25
C PRO A 139 64.98 34.25 -2.90
N GLN A 140 65.31 35.10 -1.93
CA GLN A 140 64.59 36.34 -1.69
C GLN A 140 64.85 37.31 -2.84
N LYS A 141 63.78 37.93 -3.35
CA LYS A 141 63.85 38.95 -4.40
C LYS A 141 63.90 40.35 -3.75
N PRO A 142 64.64 41.33 -4.32
CA PRO A 142 64.95 42.62 -3.69
C PRO A 142 63.73 43.49 -3.37
#